data_AF-A0A845AI48-F1
#
_entry.id   AF-A0A845AI48-F1
#
_cell.length_a   1.000
_cell.length_b   1.000
_cell.length_c   1.000
_cell.angle_alpha   90.00
_cell.angle_beta   90.00
_cell.angle_gamma   90.00
#
_symmetry.space_group_name_H-M   'P 1'
#
loop_
_entity.id
_entity.type
_entity.pdbx_description
1 polymer ?
#
loop_
_entity_poly.entity_id
_entity_poly.type
_entity_poly.pdbx_seq_one_letter_code
_entity_poly.pdbx_strand_id
1 'polypeptide(L)'
;MSHWVLGSEEHPDGTRDVTINFNNDDSNGQMQGVLTLEGKDYAINGSWAASGSLPGRNASAFGLWGSNQSDATVYISAVGTMQGPGRAPESVTINVNRASSADDLQFAWDGVLKPM
;
A
#
# COMPACT_ATOMS: atom_id res chain seq x y z
N MET A 1 7.10 5.56 -15.33
CA MET A 1 7.29 4.52 -14.31
C MET A 1 7.93 5.19 -13.11
N SER A 2 7.28 5.09 -11.96
CA SER A 2 7.76 5.61 -10.70
C SER A 2 7.95 4.48 -9.70
N HIS A 3 8.88 4.64 -8.77
CA HIS A 3 9.18 3.67 -7.72
C HIS A 3 9.00 4.35 -6.37
N TRP A 4 8.16 3.79 -5.51
CA TRP A 4 7.83 4.39 -4.21
C TRP A 4 8.11 3.43 -3.09
N VAL A 5 8.76 3.94 -2.04
CA VAL A 5 9.04 3.22 -0.81
C VAL A 5 8.46 4.03 0.33
N LEU A 6 7.51 3.44 1.05
CA LEU A 6 6.70 4.10 2.08
C LEU A 6 6.66 3.24 3.35
N GLY A 7 6.55 3.86 4.51
CA GLY A 7 6.39 3.16 5.78
C GLY A 7 5.53 3.91 6.79
N SER A 8 4.85 3.17 7.67
CA SER A 8 4.21 3.70 8.89
C SER A 8 5.26 4.32 9.80
N GLU A 9 4.86 4.99 10.89
CA GLU A 9 5.81 5.45 11.91
C GLU A 9 6.73 4.30 12.39
N GLU A 10 7.99 4.64 12.65
CA GLU A 10 8.99 3.70 13.15
C GLU A 10 8.83 3.53 14.65
N HIS A 11 8.74 2.28 15.09
CA HIS A 11 8.74 1.92 16.50
C HIS A 11 10.12 2.13 17.12
N PRO A 12 10.23 2.23 18.46
CA PRO A 12 11.53 2.41 19.13
C PRO A 12 12.56 1.30 18.87
N ASP A 13 12.11 0.12 18.44
CA ASP A 13 12.95 -1.02 18.07
C ASP A 13 13.39 -1.02 16.59
N GLY A 14 13.03 0.01 15.83
CA GLY A 14 13.34 0.16 14.41
C GLY A 14 12.37 -0.55 13.47
N THR A 15 11.34 -1.23 14.00
CA THR A 15 10.32 -1.90 13.18
C THR A 15 9.20 -0.95 12.76
N ARG A 16 8.38 -1.38 11.79
CA ARG A 16 7.21 -0.65 11.30
C ARG A 16 6.06 -1.62 11.13
N ASP A 17 4.84 -1.19 11.45
CA ASP A 17 3.64 -2.00 11.26
C ASP A 17 3.41 -2.31 9.78
N VAL A 18 3.57 -1.29 8.93
CA VAL A 18 3.37 -1.41 7.48
C VAL A 18 4.51 -0.75 6.72
N THR A 19 5.06 -1.47 5.73
CA THR A 19 5.88 -0.88 4.68
C THR A 19 5.35 -1.28 3.31
N ILE A 20 5.55 -0.43 2.31
CA ILE A 20 5.19 -0.75 0.94
C ILE A 20 6.30 -0.33 -0.01
N ASN A 21 6.59 -1.21 -0.97
CA ASN A 21 7.53 -1.00 -2.05
C ASN A 21 6.81 -1.23 -3.38
N PHE A 22 6.61 -0.15 -4.15
CA PHE A 22 5.80 -0.13 -5.37
C PHE A 22 6.61 0.17 -6.62
N ASN A 23 6.30 -0.54 -7.69
CA ASN A 23 6.52 -0.10 -9.06
C ASN A 23 5.20 0.35 -9.65
N ASN A 24 5.14 1.59 -10.12
CA ASN A 24 3.92 2.18 -10.66
C ASN A 24 4.11 2.57 -12.12
N ASP A 25 3.07 2.32 -12.90
CA ASP A 25 2.96 2.80 -14.26
C ASP A 25 2.12 4.07 -14.29
N ASP A 26 2.79 5.21 -14.37
CA ASP A 26 2.16 6.53 -14.38
C ASP A 26 1.24 6.75 -15.60
N SER A 27 1.35 5.93 -16.65
CA SER A 27 0.56 6.06 -17.87
C SER A 27 -0.85 5.48 -17.76
N ASN A 28 -1.04 4.44 -16.94
CA ASN A 28 -2.31 3.73 -16.78
C ASN A 28 -2.74 3.59 -15.31
N GLY A 29 -1.90 4.01 -14.38
CA GLY A 29 -2.14 3.94 -12.94
C GLY A 29 -2.03 2.55 -12.34
N GLN A 30 -1.46 1.57 -13.03
CA GLN A 30 -1.19 0.26 -12.44
C GLN A 30 -0.10 0.34 -11.38
N MET A 31 -0.30 -0.43 -10.31
CA MET A 31 0.63 -0.55 -9.18
C MET A 31 0.93 -2.02 -8.94
N GLN A 32 2.19 -2.36 -8.70
CA GLN A 32 2.60 -3.71 -8.32
C GLN A 32 3.77 -3.66 -7.36
N GLY A 33 3.87 -4.63 -6.45
CA GLY A 33 4.98 -4.66 -5.51
C GLY A 33 4.75 -5.54 -4.31
N VAL A 34 5.32 -5.12 -3.17
CA VAL A 34 5.24 -5.84 -1.90
C VAL A 34 4.72 -4.91 -0.82
N LEU A 35 3.71 -5.36 -0.09
CA LEU A 35 3.29 -4.77 1.18
C LEU A 35 3.76 -5.70 2.29
N THR A 36 4.49 -5.14 3.26
CA THR A 36 4.85 -5.82 4.50
C THR A 36 3.87 -5.38 5.57
N LEU A 37 3.19 -6.33 6.21
CA LEU A 37 2.30 -6.07 7.35
C LEU A 37 2.78 -6.93 8.53
N GLU A 38 3.15 -6.28 9.64
CA GLU A 38 3.66 -6.94 10.85
C GLU A 38 4.83 -7.91 10.54
N GLY A 39 5.74 -7.49 9.65
CA GLY A 39 6.88 -8.29 9.20
C GLY A 39 6.58 -9.42 8.21
N LYS A 40 5.33 -9.52 7.70
CA LYS A 40 4.94 -10.51 6.68
C LYS A 40 4.77 -9.85 5.33
N ASP A 41 5.41 -10.43 4.32
CA ASP A 41 5.37 -9.92 2.94
C ASP A 41 4.16 -10.46 2.17
N TYR A 42 3.54 -9.57 1.41
CA TYR A 42 2.43 -9.86 0.52
C TYR A 42 2.74 -9.29 -0.86
N ALA A 43 2.79 -10.18 -1.86
CA ALA A 43 2.82 -9.73 -3.25
C ALA A 43 1.46 -9.10 -3.59
N ILE A 44 1.50 -7.85 -4.05
CA ILE A 44 0.30 -7.06 -4.30
C ILE A 44 0.25 -6.52 -5.73
N ASN A 45 -0.97 -6.39 -6.22
CA ASN A 45 -1.34 -5.65 -7.41
C ASN A 45 -2.36 -4.57 -7.04
N GLY A 46 -2.48 -3.54 -7.86
CA GLY A 46 -3.31 -2.42 -7.55
C GLY A 46 -3.53 -1.49 -8.72
N SER A 47 -4.37 -0.50 -8.47
CA SER A 47 -4.47 0.66 -9.34
C SER A 47 -4.71 1.92 -8.52
N TRP A 48 -4.20 3.03 -9.02
CA TRP A 48 -4.60 4.35 -8.56
C TRP A 48 -5.50 5.04 -9.57
N ALA A 49 -6.26 6.01 -9.10
CA ALA A 49 -6.97 6.96 -9.95
C ALA A 49 -5.99 7.99 -10.49
N ALA A 50 -5.24 7.64 -11.54
CA ALA A 50 -4.13 8.42 -12.09
C ALA A 50 -4.63 9.83 -12.40
N SER A 51 -4.07 10.84 -11.75
CA SER A 51 -4.67 12.17 -11.78
C SER A 51 -4.33 12.97 -13.03
N GLY A 52 -3.49 12.46 -13.93
CA GLY A 52 -3.22 13.08 -15.23
C GLY A 52 -2.82 14.56 -15.16
N SER A 53 -2.29 15.03 -14.03
CA SER A 53 -2.06 16.46 -13.75
C SER A 53 -3.32 17.34 -13.90
N LEU A 54 -4.49 16.89 -13.46
CA LEU A 54 -5.68 17.74 -13.36
C LEU A 54 -5.44 18.88 -12.36
N PRO A 55 -5.52 20.17 -12.78
CA PRO A 55 -5.33 21.31 -11.89
C PRO A 55 -6.27 21.26 -10.68
N GLY A 56 -5.73 21.49 -9.48
CA GLY A 56 -6.48 21.51 -8.23
C GLY A 56 -6.68 20.15 -7.55
N ARG A 57 -6.26 19.04 -8.18
CA ARG A 57 -6.36 17.70 -7.59
C ARG A 57 -5.04 17.32 -6.88
N ASN A 58 -4.98 17.56 -5.57
CA ASN A 58 -3.82 17.25 -4.72
C ASN A 58 -3.84 15.84 -4.12
N ALA A 59 -4.86 15.04 -4.45
CA ALA A 59 -5.01 13.69 -3.94
C ALA A 59 -5.52 12.68 -4.97
N SER A 60 -5.06 11.43 -4.82
CA SER A 60 -5.47 10.29 -5.64
C SER A 60 -5.87 9.11 -4.76
N ALA A 61 -7.02 8.52 -5.04
CA ALA A 61 -7.41 7.26 -4.41
C ALA A 61 -6.70 6.08 -5.08
N PHE A 62 -6.49 5.00 -4.34
CA PHE A 62 -5.99 3.73 -4.86
C PHE A 62 -6.65 2.54 -4.17
N GLY A 63 -6.54 1.39 -4.82
CA GLY A 63 -6.88 0.07 -4.26
C GLY A 63 -5.79 -0.94 -4.56
N LEU A 64 -5.50 -1.79 -3.58
CA LEU A 64 -4.52 -2.87 -3.64
C LEU A 64 -5.18 -4.19 -3.23
N TRP A 65 -4.67 -5.29 -3.77
CA TRP A 65 -5.03 -6.64 -3.38
C TRP A 65 -3.84 -7.58 -3.56
N GLY A 66 -3.77 -8.63 -2.75
CA GLY A 66 -2.67 -9.58 -2.82
C GLY A 66 -2.79 -10.76 -1.89
N SER A 67 -1.71 -11.54 -1.82
CA SER A 67 -1.59 -12.66 -0.89
C SER A 67 -0.12 -12.98 -0.61
N ASN A 68 0.12 -13.76 0.44
CA ASN A 68 1.45 -14.29 0.76
C ASN A 68 1.79 -15.62 0.04
N GLN A 69 0.85 -16.16 -0.76
CA GLN A 69 0.99 -17.41 -1.53
C GLN A 69 1.50 -18.63 -0.74
N SER A 70 1.32 -18.67 0.58
CA SER A 70 1.65 -19.84 1.40
C SER A 70 0.56 -20.92 1.32
N ASP A 71 0.87 -22.16 1.71
CA ASP A 71 -0.12 -23.25 1.78
C ASP A 71 -1.37 -22.86 2.60
N ALA A 72 -1.14 -22.21 3.75
CA ALA A 72 -2.18 -21.55 4.52
C ALA A 72 -2.26 -20.07 4.11
N THR A 73 -2.84 -19.81 2.94
CA THR A 73 -2.90 -18.49 2.31
C THR A 73 -3.54 -17.42 3.19
N VAL A 74 -2.90 -16.26 3.24
CA VAL A 74 -3.48 -15.02 3.77
C VAL A 74 -3.68 -14.06 2.61
N TYR A 75 -4.94 -13.66 2.39
CA TYR A 75 -5.29 -12.61 1.43
C TYR A 75 -5.30 -11.25 2.11
N ILE A 76 -4.92 -10.23 1.35
CA ILE A 76 -5.00 -8.84 1.78
C ILE A 76 -5.73 -7.98 0.77
N SER A 77 -6.39 -6.95 1.26
CA SER A 77 -6.88 -5.83 0.47
C SER A 77 -6.53 -4.53 1.17
N ALA A 78 -6.29 -3.48 0.40
CA ALA A 78 -6.10 -2.16 0.97
C ALA A 78 -6.68 -1.09 0.06
N VAL A 79 -7.18 -0.02 0.66
CA VAL A 79 -7.62 1.19 -0.05
C VAL A 79 -7.07 2.40 0.67
N GLY A 80 -6.89 3.48 -0.06
CA GLY A 80 -6.35 4.69 0.56
C GLY A 80 -6.37 5.90 -0.34
N THR A 81 -5.80 6.97 0.20
CA THR A 81 -5.58 8.22 -0.50
C THR A 81 -4.12 8.63 -0.41
N MET A 82 -3.56 9.00 -1.55
CA MET A 82 -2.26 9.62 -1.69
C MET A 82 -2.43 11.14 -1.68
N GLN A 83 -1.58 11.86 -0.95
CA GLN A 83 -1.48 13.32 -1.04
C GLN A 83 -0.12 13.71 -1.64
N GLY A 84 -0.10 14.71 -2.52
CA GLY A 84 1.13 15.30 -3.06
C GLY A 84 1.12 15.54 -4.57
N PRO A 85 2.01 16.40 -5.09
CA PRO A 85 2.06 16.77 -6.50
C PRO A 85 2.69 15.67 -7.37
N GLY A 86 1.85 14.75 -7.86
CA GLY A 86 1.94 14.12 -9.18
C GLY A 86 3.18 13.26 -9.58
N ARG A 87 4.21 13.10 -8.73
CA ARG A 87 5.38 12.24 -9.02
C ARG A 87 5.68 11.20 -7.94
N ALA A 88 5.50 11.58 -6.68
CA ALA A 88 5.52 10.67 -5.53
C ALA A 88 4.61 11.26 -4.45
N PRO A 89 3.92 10.42 -3.66
CA PRO A 89 3.11 10.90 -2.56
C PRO A 89 3.99 11.47 -1.44
N GLU A 90 3.59 12.60 -0.89
CA GLU A 90 4.15 13.13 0.36
C GLU A 90 3.65 12.31 1.56
N SER A 91 2.43 11.79 1.45
CA SER A 91 1.86 10.86 2.42
C SER A 91 0.78 9.98 1.78
N VAL A 92 0.55 8.83 2.41
CA VAL A 92 -0.52 7.90 2.05
C VAL A 92 -1.31 7.55 3.29
N THR A 93 -2.60 7.89 3.33
CA THR A 93 -3.52 7.32 4.32
C THR A 93 -4.09 6.03 3.75
N ILE A 94 -4.01 4.93 4.49
CA ILE A 94 -4.38 3.60 4.00
C ILE A 94 -5.16 2.83 5.06
N ASN A 95 -6.12 2.03 4.61
CA ASN A 95 -6.78 0.98 5.37
C ASN A 95 -6.40 -0.37 4.76
N VAL A 96 -5.89 -1.29 5.57
CA VAL A 96 -5.47 -2.63 5.16
C VAL A 96 -6.34 -3.64 5.90
N ASN A 97 -6.90 -4.60 5.17
CA ASN A 97 -7.59 -5.76 5.73
C ASN A 97 -6.85 -7.04 5.33
N ARG A 98 -6.81 -8.02 6.24
CA ARG A 98 -6.35 -9.38 5.93
C ARG A 98 -7.33 -10.44 6.41
N ALA A 99 -7.36 -11.56 5.71
CA ALA A 99 -8.08 -12.77 6.10
C ALA A 99 -7.18 -13.99 5.87
N SER A 100 -7.15 -14.89 6.85
CA SER A 100 -6.23 -16.03 6.90
C SER A 100 -6.99 -17.35 6.81
N SER A 101 -6.53 -18.26 5.94
CA SER A 101 -7.08 -19.62 5.86
C SER A 101 -6.53 -20.55 6.94
N ALA A 102 -5.53 -20.12 7.71
CA ALA A 102 -4.87 -20.93 8.73
C ALA A 102 -5.68 -21.02 10.04
N ASP A 103 -6.28 -19.89 10.43
CA ASP A 103 -6.79 -19.65 11.79
C ASP A 103 -8.17 -18.96 11.80
N ASP A 104 -8.77 -18.71 10.63
CA ASP A 104 -10.05 -18.00 10.47
C ASP A 104 -10.05 -16.58 11.08
N LEU A 105 -8.86 -15.99 11.23
CA LEU A 105 -8.72 -14.65 11.78
C LEU A 105 -8.75 -13.58 10.68
N GLN A 106 -9.44 -12.50 11.02
CA GLN A 106 -9.47 -11.27 10.24
C GLN A 106 -8.88 -10.13 11.06
N PHE A 107 -8.16 -9.25 10.38
CA PHE A 107 -7.54 -8.09 11.00
C PHE A 107 -7.62 -6.90 10.05
N ALA A 108 -7.81 -5.72 10.64
CA ALA A 108 -7.81 -4.45 9.96
C ALA A 108 -6.80 -3.52 10.63
N TRP A 109 -6.05 -2.79 9.81
CA TRP A 109 -5.13 -1.74 10.23
C TRP A 109 -5.39 -0.49 9.42
N ASP A 110 -5.23 0.68 10.04
CA ASP A 110 -5.23 1.95 9.36
C ASP A 110 -4.11 2.85 9.86
N GLY A 111 -3.62 3.71 8.96
CA GLY A 111 -2.56 4.62 9.32
C GLY A 111 -2.07 5.46 8.16
N VAL A 112 -1.02 6.22 8.45
CA VAL A 112 -0.35 7.09 7.49
C VAL A 112 1.03 6.54 7.19
N LEU A 113 1.32 6.35 5.90
CA LEU A 113 2.65 6.01 5.40
C LEU A 113 3.32 7.27 4.86
N LYS A 114 4.62 7.39 5.09
CA LYS A 114 5.47 8.46 4.58
C LYS A 114 6.64 7.88 3.76
N PRO A 115 7.23 8.65 2.83
CA PRO A 115 8.47 8.27 2.16
C PRO A 115 9.55 7.84 3.16
N MET A 116 10.27 6.78 2.81
CA MET A 116 11.47 6.30 3.53
C MET A 116 12.74 6.65 2.77
#